data_AF-A0A7U9SKM7-F1
#
_entry.id   AF-A0A7U9SKM7-F1
#
_cell.length_a   1.000
_cell.length_b   1.000
_cell.length_c   1.000
_cell.angle_alpha   90.00
_cell.angle_beta   90.00
_cell.angle_gamma   90.00
#
_symmetry.space_group_name_H-M   'P 1'
#
loop_
_entity.id
_entity.type
_entity.pdbx_description
1 polymer ?
#
loop_
_entity_poly.entity_id
_entity_poly.type
_entity_poly.pdbx_seq_one_letter_code
_entity_poly.pdbx_strand_id
1 'polypeptide(L)'
;MRNKQLSELLSQYKEVCIYGAGIVAYGAYKAVRELYHTCIECFLVTSGEGQPDRIAGIPVMELTKAPNGFSNKLIIVATPEEYHNDIVQNLKENKYNRYFLLDSHEEYILMSRYLKKVQNIRLIEDYQTNGKLDKPDETGIYMAVSHKDKPLKGEYEEAPWIKKIQAGAALTEDRIVEITDEGADSLSTRNSLYCELSASYYIWKYSNYRITGLFHYRRILNVTEEQLHLMEAKKIDVILPLPFVCYPDASGQYGRYLMPEDIYVMHEVLQEFEIDKMPEIERILQSPYLYNYNMLIARREVFYDYCSWMFPLLEKIVDRCEKEKREKLPRYAGRIGEVLTSLYFMLNKQQWNIAHAEKIWRI
;
A
#
# COMPACT_ATOMS: atom_id res chain seq x y z
N MET A 1 25.10 9.99 12.54
CA MET A 1 24.86 9.05 11.43
C MET A 1 23.84 9.55 10.41
N ARG A 2 23.52 10.87 10.35
CA ARG A 2 22.40 11.38 9.54
C ARG A 2 22.64 11.45 8.01
N ASN A 3 23.83 11.12 7.51
CA ASN A 3 24.19 11.24 6.08
C ASN A 3 24.76 9.95 5.46
N LYS A 4 24.65 8.78 6.11
CA LYS A 4 25.12 7.52 5.50
C LYS A 4 23.94 6.76 4.91
N GLN A 5 24.04 6.39 3.64
CA GLN A 5 23.08 5.50 3.01
C GLN A 5 23.08 4.13 3.72
N LEU A 6 21.93 3.45 3.74
CA LEU A 6 21.82 2.13 4.37
C LEU A 6 22.86 1.13 3.83
N SER A 7 23.16 1.17 2.53
CA SER A 7 24.19 0.33 1.89
C SER A 7 25.58 0.53 2.50
N GLU A 8 25.98 1.76 2.80
CA GLU A 8 27.26 2.06 3.42
C GLU A 8 27.34 1.51 4.85
N LEU A 9 26.24 1.59 5.60
CA LEU A 9 26.17 1.02 6.94
C LEU A 9 26.23 -0.51 6.88
N LEU A 10 25.49 -1.15 5.98
CA LEU A 10 25.48 -2.61 5.84
C LEU A 10 26.83 -3.17 5.35
N SER A 11 27.66 -2.37 4.67
CA SER A 11 29.04 -2.75 4.36
C SER A 11 29.96 -2.82 5.59
N GLN A 12 29.64 -2.05 6.64
CA GLN A 12 30.41 -1.95 7.88
C GLN A 12 29.92 -2.92 8.96
N TYR A 13 28.64 -3.29 8.94
CA TYR A 13 27.99 -4.14 9.94
C TYR A 13 27.41 -5.40 9.28
N LYS A 14 28.04 -6.56 9.52
CA LYS A 14 27.60 -7.86 8.97
C LYS A 14 26.47 -8.54 9.74
N GLU A 15 26.27 -8.12 10.98
CA GLU A 15 25.23 -8.59 11.89
C GLU A 15 24.43 -7.37 12.37
N VAL A 16 23.13 -7.39 12.11
CA VAL A 16 22.23 -6.27 12.40
C VAL A 16 20.92 -6.77 13.01
N CYS A 17 20.19 -5.84 13.62
CA CYS A 17 18.87 -6.10 14.17
C CYS A 17 17.85 -5.20 13.50
N ILE A 18 16.59 -5.61 13.49
CA ILE A 18 15.49 -4.79 12.95
C ILE A 18 14.57 -4.43 14.10
N TYR A 19 14.30 -3.15 14.32
CA TYR A 19 13.27 -2.72 15.26
C TYR A 19 11.92 -2.69 14.54
N GLY A 20 10.95 -3.45 15.03
CA GLY A 20 9.64 -3.66 14.44
C GLY A 20 9.37 -5.15 14.18
N ALA A 21 8.10 -5.53 14.25
CA ALA A 21 7.61 -6.88 13.97
C ALA A 21 6.45 -6.91 12.95
N GLY A 22 6.23 -5.76 12.29
CA GLY A 22 5.18 -5.58 11.28
C GLY A 22 5.65 -5.83 9.85
N ILE A 23 4.80 -5.46 8.89
CA ILE A 23 5.04 -5.68 7.46
C ILE A 23 6.28 -4.96 6.92
N VAL A 24 6.52 -3.73 7.39
CA VAL A 24 7.72 -2.94 7.03
C VAL A 24 8.99 -3.64 7.51
N ALA A 25 9.01 -4.13 8.76
CA ALA A 25 10.12 -4.88 9.32
C ALA A 25 10.39 -6.18 8.56
N TYR A 26 9.34 -6.93 8.18
CA TYR A 26 9.52 -8.15 7.40
C TYR A 26 10.03 -7.88 5.98
N GLY A 27 9.52 -6.83 5.31
CA GLY A 27 10.02 -6.37 4.02
C GLY A 27 11.49 -5.99 4.09
N ALA A 28 11.88 -5.19 5.09
CA ALA A 28 13.26 -4.82 5.35
C ALA A 28 14.16 -6.05 5.59
N TYR A 29 13.70 -7.02 6.39
CA TYR A 29 14.40 -8.29 6.61
C TYR A 29 14.67 -9.03 5.30
N LYS A 30 13.66 -9.19 4.45
CA LYS A 30 13.78 -9.86 3.16
C LYS A 30 14.74 -9.12 2.23
N ALA A 31 14.58 -7.80 2.12
CA ALA A 31 15.41 -6.96 1.26
C ALA A 31 16.87 -6.94 1.70
N VAL A 32 17.14 -6.77 3.01
CA VAL A 32 18.51 -6.71 3.53
C VAL A 32 19.25 -8.02 3.33
N ARG A 33 18.61 -9.16 3.61
CA ARG A 33 19.22 -10.48 3.38
C ARG A 33 19.50 -10.75 1.90
N GLU A 34 18.57 -10.40 1.03
CA GLU A 34 18.65 -10.69 -0.40
C GLU A 34 19.65 -9.79 -1.14
N LEU A 35 19.72 -8.50 -0.78
CA LEU A 35 20.55 -7.52 -1.48
C LEU A 35 21.97 -7.44 -0.93
N TYR A 36 22.14 -7.58 0.38
CA TYR A 36 23.43 -7.31 1.05
C TYR A 36 24.02 -8.54 1.74
N HIS A 37 23.30 -9.66 1.78
CA HIS A 37 23.72 -10.89 2.46
C HIS A 37 24.05 -10.69 3.95
N THR A 38 23.50 -9.65 4.56
CA THR A 38 23.67 -9.32 5.99
C THR A 38 22.80 -10.24 6.85
N CYS A 39 23.36 -10.71 7.96
CA CYS A 39 22.61 -11.53 8.92
C CYS A 39 21.71 -10.64 9.79
N ILE A 40 20.43 -11.01 9.89
CA ILE A 40 19.48 -10.39 10.82
C ILE A 40 19.37 -11.29 12.04
N GLU A 41 19.82 -10.81 13.20
CA GLU A 41 19.86 -11.63 14.41
C GLU A 41 18.52 -11.75 15.11
N CYS A 42 17.81 -10.64 15.22
CA CYS A 42 16.50 -10.60 15.86
C CYS A 42 15.67 -9.41 15.33
N PHE A 43 14.37 -9.52 15.57
CA PHE A 43 13.45 -8.39 15.56
C PHE A 43 13.34 -7.84 16.99
N LEU A 44 13.53 -6.54 17.15
CA LEU A 44 13.38 -5.84 18.42
C LEU A 44 12.02 -5.16 18.48
N VAL A 45 11.37 -5.21 19.64
CA VAL A 45 10.09 -4.55 19.90
C VAL A 45 10.12 -3.80 21.23
N THR A 46 9.24 -2.81 21.39
CA THR A 46 9.09 -2.09 22.65
C THR A 46 8.51 -2.98 23.75
N SER A 47 7.51 -3.79 23.39
CA SER A 47 6.86 -4.77 24.26
C SER A 47 6.69 -6.08 23.49
N GLY A 48 6.92 -7.22 24.16
CA GLY A 48 6.63 -8.54 23.61
C GLY A 48 5.14 -8.91 23.61
N GLU A 49 4.28 -8.11 24.24
CA GLU A 49 2.85 -8.38 24.30
C GLU A 49 2.20 -8.37 22.91
N GLY A 50 1.48 -9.44 22.57
CA GLY A 50 0.83 -9.60 21.28
C GLY A 50 1.77 -9.82 20.09
N GLN A 51 3.08 -9.97 20.33
CA GLN A 51 4.07 -10.24 19.29
C GLN A 51 4.36 -11.74 19.19
N PRO A 52 4.61 -12.27 17.98
CA PRO A 52 5.04 -13.66 17.84
C PRO A 52 6.46 -13.85 18.40
N ASP A 53 6.78 -15.03 18.91
CA ASP A 53 8.14 -15.33 19.39
C ASP A 53 9.19 -15.31 18.26
N ARG A 54 8.76 -15.60 17.03
CA ARG A 54 9.61 -15.66 15.84
C ARG A 54 8.90 -15.17 14.58
N ILE A 55 9.65 -14.52 13.69
CA ILE A 55 9.23 -14.15 12.34
C ILE A 55 10.19 -14.79 11.35
N ALA A 56 9.70 -15.68 10.49
CA ALA A 56 10.52 -16.47 9.55
C ALA A 56 11.71 -17.18 10.22
N GLY A 57 11.48 -17.69 11.44
CA GLY A 57 12.51 -18.35 12.25
C GLY A 57 13.50 -17.40 12.93
N ILE A 58 13.37 -16.08 12.78
CA ILE A 58 14.21 -15.10 13.48
C ILE A 58 13.52 -14.71 14.79
N PRO A 59 14.21 -14.72 15.95
CA PRO A 59 13.61 -14.38 17.24
C PRO A 59 13.09 -12.95 17.28
N VAL A 60 11.96 -12.76 17.94
CA VAL A 60 11.43 -11.43 18.32
C VAL A 60 11.73 -11.23 19.80
N MET A 61 12.29 -10.08 20.15
CA MET A 61 12.77 -9.79 21.50
C MET A 61 12.37 -8.39 21.93
N GLU A 62 11.96 -8.25 23.18
CA GLU A 62 11.81 -6.94 23.81
C GLU A 62 13.19 -6.28 23.96
N LEU A 63 13.29 -4.99 23.63
CA LEU A 63 14.57 -4.26 23.64
C LEU A 63 15.30 -4.37 25.00
N THR A 64 14.55 -4.30 26.10
CA THR A 64 15.04 -4.37 27.48
C THR A 64 15.61 -5.74 27.86
N LYS A 65 15.25 -6.79 27.12
CA LYS A 65 15.65 -8.20 27.35
C LYS A 65 16.78 -8.66 26.41
N ALA A 66 17.28 -7.77 25.55
CA ALA A 66 18.34 -8.12 24.60
C ALA A 66 19.67 -8.43 25.32
N PRO A 67 20.45 -9.45 24.86
CA PRO A 67 21.67 -9.90 25.55
C PRO A 67 22.77 -8.84 25.64
N ASN A 68 23.65 -8.97 26.64
CA ASN A 68 24.84 -8.11 26.77
C ASN A 68 25.71 -8.15 25.49
N GLY A 69 26.15 -6.98 25.01
CA GLY A 69 26.92 -6.82 23.76
C GLY A 69 26.09 -6.41 22.54
N PHE A 70 24.75 -6.43 22.63
CA PHE A 70 23.86 -5.97 21.56
C PHE A 70 23.93 -4.46 21.27
N SER A 71 24.34 -3.64 22.24
CA SER A 71 24.37 -2.17 22.11
C SER A 71 25.30 -1.64 21.01
N ASN A 72 26.22 -2.48 20.53
CA ASN A 72 27.15 -2.15 19.45
C ASN A 72 26.63 -2.51 18.05
N LYS A 73 25.49 -3.19 17.92
CA LYS A 73 24.92 -3.59 16.62
C LYS A 73 24.19 -2.43 15.97
N LEU A 74 24.12 -2.47 14.64
CA LEU A 74 23.26 -1.56 13.90
C LEU A 74 21.81 -2.02 14.03
N ILE A 75 20.92 -1.11 14.41
CA ILE A 75 19.48 -1.32 14.46
C ILE A 75 18.82 -0.59 13.29
N ILE A 76 18.13 -1.32 12.42
CA ILE A 76 17.29 -0.73 11.39
C ILE A 76 15.89 -0.54 11.98
N VAL A 77 15.45 0.70 12.16
CA VAL A 77 14.11 1.02 12.67
C VAL A 77 13.12 0.95 11.51
N ALA A 78 12.40 -0.16 11.41
CA ALA A 78 11.50 -0.51 10.31
C ALA A 78 10.04 -0.58 10.82
N THR A 79 9.56 0.57 11.28
CA THR A 79 8.19 0.79 11.78
C THR A 79 7.57 2.00 11.08
N PRO A 80 6.24 2.22 11.17
CA PRO A 80 5.65 3.46 10.71
C PRO A 80 6.37 4.69 11.28
N GLU A 81 6.55 5.70 10.43
CA GLU A 81 7.39 6.88 10.69
C GLU A 81 6.91 7.71 11.89
N GLU A 82 5.60 7.70 12.14
CA GLU A 82 4.98 8.36 13.31
C GLU A 82 5.52 7.87 14.66
N TYR A 83 6.08 6.65 14.72
CA TYR A 83 6.66 6.08 15.95
C TYR A 83 8.18 6.27 16.05
N HIS A 84 8.86 6.80 15.02
CA HIS A 84 10.33 6.84 14.99
C HIS A 84 10.90 7.67 16.13
N ASN A 85 10.29 8.80 16.48
CA ASN A 85 10.77 9.66 17.56
C ASN A 85 10.75 8.94 18.92
N ASP A 86 9.66 8.27 19.24
CA ASP A 86 9.50 7.53 20.50
C ASP A 86 10.45 6.32 20.56
N ILE A 87 10.61 5.61 19.44
CA ILE A 87 11.55 4.49 19.33
C ILE A 87 12.99 4.98 19.51
N VAL A 88 13.38 6.08 18.88
CA VAL A 88 14.71 6.67 19.03
C VAL A 88 14.98 7.07 20.48
N GLN A 89 13.99 7.63 21.17
CA GLN A 89 14.12 7.96 22.57
C GLN A 89 14.34 6.70 23.43
N ASN A 90 13.55 5.66 23.21
CA ASN A 90 13.68 4.38 23.90
C ASN A 90 15.04 3.70 23.63
N LEU A 91 15.53 3.74 22.39
CA LEU A 91 16.86 3.24 22.01
C LEU A 91 17.96 3.96 22.80
N LYS A 92 17.90 5.30 22.89
CA LYS A 92 18.89 6.11 23.64
C LYS A 92 18.88 5.79 25.13
N GLU A 93 17.71 5.67 25.73
CA GLU A 93 17.54 5.30 27.15
C GLU A 93 18.17 3.93 27.46
N ASN A 94 18.07 3.00 26.51
CA ASN A 94 18.67 1.67 26.59
C ASN A 94 20.12 1.61 26.04
N LYS A 95 20.76 2.78 25.81
CA LYS A 95 22.16 2.91 25.36
C LYS A 95 22.46 2.31 23.96
N TYR A 96 21.45 2.19 23.12
CA TYR A 96 21.59 1.86 21.69
C TYR A 96 21.81 3.12 20.86
N ASN A 97 23.06 3.36 20.51
CA ASN A 97 23.45 4.58 19.81
C ASN A 97 23.59 4.41 18.29
N ARG A 98 23.51 3.18 17.77
CA ARG A 98 23.73 2.83 16.37
C ARG A 98 22.43 2.38 15.71
N TYR A 99 21.74 3.30 15.06
CA TYR A 99 20.51 3.01 14.37
C TYR A 99 20.40 3.73 13.03
N PHE A 100 19.61 3.14 12.13
CA PHE A 100 19.19 3.70 10.85
C PHE A 100 17.67 3.78 10.85
N LEU A 101 17.12 4.95 10.52
CA LEU A 101 15.67 5.12 10.41
C LEU A 101 15.26 4.75 8.99
N LEU A 102 14.47 3.68 8.86
CA LEU A 102 13.88 3.31 7.58
C LEU A 102 12.55 4.08 7.44
N ASP A 103 12.65 5.35 7.10
CA ASP A 103 11.48 6.18 6.79
C ASP A 103 10.83 5.73 5.46
N SER A 104 9.74 6.39 5.08
CA SER A 104 8.98 6.02 3.88
C SER A 104 9.82 6.06 2.60
N HIS A 105 10.77 6.98 2.50
CA HIS A 105 11.64 7.15 1.33
C HIS A 105 12.76 6.10 1.30
N GLU A 106 13.40 5.86 2.44
CA GLU A 106 14.44 4.84 2.56
C GLU A 106 13.85 3.42 2.40
N GLU A 107 12.61 3.19 2.87
CA GLU A 107 11.85 1.98 2.57
C GLU A 107 11.65 1.84 1.05
N TYR A 108 11.20 2.90 0.37
CA TYR A 108 11.01 2.89 -1.08
C TYR A 108 12.30 2.53 -1.83
N ILE A 109 13.44 3.14 -1.48
CA ILE A 109 14.74 2.85 -2.11
C ILE A 109 15.13 1.38 -1.90
N LEU A 110 15.03 0.88 -0.67
CA LEU A 110 15.39 -0.49 -0.32
C LEU A 110 14.49 -1.50 -1.06
N MET A 111 13.18 -1.30 -0.99
CA MET A 111 12.20 -2.22 -1.56
C MET A 111 12.18 -2.17 -3.09
N SER A 112 12.41 -1.00 -3.70
CA SER A 112 12.57 -0.86 -5.15
C SER A 112 13.70 -1.74 -5.68
N ARG A 113 14.87 -1.71 -5.03
CA ARG A 113 16.02 -2.55 -5.40
C ARG A 113 15.71 -4.04 -5.23
N TYR A 114 15.08 -4.40 -4.11
CA TYR A 114 14.69 -5.78 -3.82
C TYR A 114 13.71 -6.30 -4.87
N LEU A 115 12.61 -5.59 -5.10
CA LEU A 115 11.55 -6.01 -6.02
C LEU A 115 12.02 -6.03 -7.48
N LYS A 116 12.91 -5.11 -7.89
CA LYS A 116 13.58 -5.21 -9.20
C LYS A 116 14.34 -6.53 -9.34
N LYS A 117 15.12 -6.91 -8.31
CA LYS A 117 15.89 -8.15 -8.33
C LYS A 117 15.01 -9.40 -8.33
N VAL A 118 13.97 -9.45 -7.49
CA VAL A 118 13.20 -10.69 -7.25
C VAL A 118 11.92 -10.83 -8.06
N GLN A 119 11.36 -9.72 -8.57
CA GLN A 119 10.11 -9.70 -9.33
C GLN A 119 10.25 -9.03 -10.70
N ASN A 120 11.42 -8.45 -11.02
CA ASN A 120 11.67 -7.73 -12.26
C ASN A 120 10.62 -6.62 -12.51
N ILE A 121 10.23 -5.91 -11.45
CA ILE A 121 9.30 -4.79 -11.57
C ILE A 121 9.94 -3.62 -12.32
N ARG A 122 9.11 -2.77 -12.90
CA ARG A 122 9.52 -1.48 -13.48
C ARG A 122 9.09 -0.35 -12.55
N LEU A 123 9.98 0.60 -12.31
CA LEU A 123 9.66 1.83 -11.59
C LEU A 123 9.35 2.95 -12.57
N ILE A 124 8.63 3.97 -12.11
CA ILE A 124 8.30 5.13 -12.93
C ILE A 124 9.56 5.92 -13.32
N GLU A 125 10.60 5.89 -12.50
CA GLU A 125 11.91 6.53 -12.74
C GLU A 125 12.76 5.79 -13.79
N ASP A 126 12.40 4.53 -14.14
CA ASP A 126 13.11 3.79 -15.20
C ASP A 126 12.78 4.32 -16.60
N TYR A 127 11.73 5.15 -16.71
CA TYR A 127 11.29 5.72 -17.98
C TYR A 127 11.91 7.11 -18.17
N GLN A 128 12.92 7.18 -19.04
CA GLN A 128 13.58 8.43 -19.41
C GLN A 128 12.64 9.40 -20.12
N THR A 129 12.85 10.68 -19.85
CA THR A 129 12.13 11.78 -20.48
C THR A 129 13.04 12.45 -21.51
N ASN A 130 12.52 12.71 -22.71
CA ASN A 130 13.19 13.47 -23.76
C ASN A 130 12.10 14.05 -24.66
N GLY A 131 11.53 15.20 -24.30
CA GLY A 131 10.56 15.86 -25.17
C GLY A 131 9.82 17.03 -24.55
N LYS A 132 9.37 17.96 -25.40
CA LYS A 132 8.29 18.88 -25.06
C LYS A 132 7.00 18.08 -24.99
N LEU A 133 6.27 18.25 -23.90
CA LEU A 133 5.01 17.57 -23.64
C LEU A 133 3.88 18.54 -23.95
N ASP A 134 2.87 18.06 -24.68
CA ASP A 134 1.60 18.76 -24.81
C ASP A 134 0.90 18.81 -23.45
N LYS A 135 0.07 19.82 -23.19
CA LYS A 135 -0.56 20.02 -21.87
C LYS A 135 -1.44 18.81 -21.48
N PRO A 136 -1.45 18.41 -20.19
CA PRO A 136 -2.25 17.30 -19.67
C PRO A 136 -3.72 17.72 -19.41
N ASP A 137 -4.35 18.46 -20.32
CA ASP A 137 -5.77 18.84 -20.17
C ASP A 137 -6.70 17.61 -20.08
N GLU A 138 -6.16 16.40 -20.30
CA GLU A 138 -6.85 15.12 -20.26
C GLU A 138 -6.47 14.23 -19.05
N THR A 139 -5.81 14.77 -18.01
CA THR A 139 -5.46 14.03 -16.77
C THR A 139 -6.17 14.57 -15.53
N GLY A 140 -6.77 13.67 -14.75
CA GLY A 140 -7.40 14.01 -13.48
C GLY A 140 -7.34 12.84 -12.51
N ILE A 141 -6.46 12.95 -11.50
CA ILE A 141 -6.32 11.94 -10.44
C ILE A 141 -7.11 12.39 -9.24
N TYR A 142 -8.03 11.56 -8.77
CA TYR A 142 -8.92 11.95 -7.71
C TYR A 142 -8.33 11.62 -6.33
N MET A 143 -8.40 12.56 -5.41
CA MET A 143 -8.03 12.36 -4.01
C MET A 143 -9.29 12.29 -3.17
N ALA A 144 -9.58 11.11 -2.61
CA ALA A 144 -10.70 10.93 -1.70
C ALA A 144 -10.44 11.68 -0.39
N VAL A 145 -11.34 12.59 -0.06
CA VAL A 145 -11.36 13.37 1.18
C VAL A 145 -12.71 13.21 1.90
N SER A 146 -12.73 13.36 3.22
CA SER A 146 -13.92 13.25 4.05
C SER A 146 -13.96 14.35 5.10
N HIS A 147 -15.16 14.78 5.49
CA HIS A 147 -15.36 15.67 6.64
C HIS A 147 -14.84 15.06 7.96
N LYS A 148 -14.60 13.74 7.99
CA LYS A 148 -14.03 13.01 9.14
C LYS A 148 -12.49 12.95 9.12
N ASP A 149 -11.85 13.48 8.08
CA ASP A 149 -10.40 13.45 7.96
C ASP A 149 -9.74 14.29 9.05
N LYS A 150 -8.70 13.72 9.66
CA LYS A 150 -7.91 14.45 10.65
C LYS A 150 -7.04 15.48 9.92
N PRO A 151 -6.89 16.70 10.44
CA PRO A 151 -5.97 17.69 9.89
C PRO A 151 -4.57 17.12 9.67
N LEU A 152 -3.95 17.47 8.55
CA LEU A 152 -2.54 17.19 8.30
C LEU A 152 -1.69 18.16 9.12
N LYS A 153 -0.53 17.72 9.61
CA LYS A 153 0.41 18.60 10.34
C LYS A 153 1.24 19.44 9.38
N GLY A 154 1.55 18.89 8.20
CA GLY A 154 2.27 19.60 7.15
C GLY A 154 1.36 20.39 6.21
N GLU A 155 1.94 21.41 5.56
CA GLU A 155 1.35 22.10 4.41
C GLU A 155 1.79 21.40 3.12
N TYR A 156 0.83 21.08 2.25
CA TYR A 156 1.08 20.40 0.99
C TYR A 156 0.36 21.14 -0.14
N GLU A 157 1.11 21.53 -1.16
CA GLU A 157 0.53 22.05 -2.40
C GLU A 157 0.12 20.88 -3.30
N GLU A 158 -1.11 20.93 -3.83
CA GLU A 158 -1.60 19.91 -4.74
C GLU A 158 -1.18 20.23 -6.17
N ALA A 159 -0.74 19.22 -6.90
CA ALA A 159 -0.52 19.37 -8.32
C ALA A 159 -1.85 19.66 -9.04
N PRO A 160 -1.86 20.47 -10.13
CA PRO A 160 -3.11 20.89 -10.79
C PRO A 160 -3.99 19.75 -11.32
N TRP A 161 -3.37 18.60 -11.62
CA TRP A 161 -4.04 17.38 -12.08
C TRP A 161 -4.66 16.55 -10.94
N ILE A 162 -4.41 16.89 -9.67
CA ILE A 162 -5.09 16.27 -8.52
C ILE A 162 -6.44 16.96 -8.30
N LYS A 163 -7.52 16.19 -8.31
CA LYS A 163 -8.90 16.64 -8.07
C LYS A 163 -9.40 16.07 -6.74
N LYS A 164 -9.72 16.91 -5.77
CA LYS A 164 -10.30 16.40 -4.51
C LYS A 164 -11.75 15.98 -4.75
N ILE A 165 -12.14 14.82 -4.23
CA ILE A 165 -13.51 14.32 -4.25
C ILE A 165 -13.95 13.99 -2.82
N GLN A 166 -15.08 14.57 -2.41
CA GLN A 166 -15.68 14.25 -1.12
C GLN A 166 -16.35 12.88 -1.17
N ALA A 167 -15.79 11.93 -0.42
CA ALA A 167 -16.35 10.60 -0.25
C ALA A 167 -17.39 10.59 0.89
N GLY A 168 -18.49 9.86 0.69
CA GLY A 168 -19.59 9.79 1.64
C GLY A 168 -20.35 11.11 1.80
N ALA A 169 -20.43 11.91 0.75
CA ALA A 169 -21.15 13.18 0.77
C ALA A 169 -22.66 13.02 1.07
N ALA A 170 -23.27 11.87 0.73
CA ALA A 170 -24.65 11.56 1.09
C ALA A 170 -24.85 11.25 2.61
N LEU A 171 -23.77 11.13 3.39
CA LEU A 171 -23.81 10.83 4.82
C LEU A 171 -23.67 12.08 5.72
N THR A 172 -23.58 13.27 5.12
CA THR A 172 -23.43 14.54 5.84
C THR A 172 -23.99 15.70 5.01
N GLU A 173 -24.33 16.80 5.67
CA GLU A 173 -24.66 18.07 4.99
C GLU A 173 -23.40 18.89 4.67
N ASP A 174 -22.27 18.60 5.32
CA ASP A 174 -21.01 19.32 5.08
C ASP A 174 -20.55 19.09 3.63
N ARG A 175 -20.20 20.16 2.93
CA ARG A 175 -19.60 20.12 1.58
C ARG A 175 -18.22 20.76 1.63
N ILE A 176 -17.18 19.91 1.67
CA ILE A 176 -15.80 20.34 1.89
C ILE A 176 -15.03 20.61 0.58
N VAL A 177 -15.52 20.07 -0.54
CA VAL A 177 -14.98 20.29 -1.89
C VAL A 177 -16.12 20.25 -2.91
N GLU A 178 -15.87 20.77 -4.11
CA GLU A 178 -16.89 20.88 -5.19
C GLU A 178 -17.32 19.52 -5.75
N ILE A 179 -16.38 18.60 -5.98
CA ILE A 179 -16.68 17.27 -6.51
C ILE A 179 -17.07 16.36 -5.35
N THR A 180 -18.24 15.74 -5.45
CA THR A 180 -18.70 14.73 -4.48
C THR A 180 -18.83 13.37 -5.15
N ASP A 181 -18.86 12.30 -4.35
CA ASP A 181 -19.15 10.95 -4.84
C ASP A 181 -20.66 10.69 -5.04
N GLU A 182 -21.52 11.71 -4.94
CA GLU A 182 -22.96 11.59 -5.18
C GLU A 182 -23.30 11.53 -6.68
N GLY A 183 -24.36 10.80 -7.03
CA GLY A 183 -24.80 10.60 -8.40
C GLY A 183 -25.89 9.53 -8.49
N ALA A 184 -26.39 9.26 -9.69
CA ALA A 184 -27.27 8.11 -9.92
C ALA A 184 -26.51 6.81 -9.60
N ASP A 185 -27.15 5.89 -8.89
CA ASP A 185 -26.58 4.59 -8.47
C ASP A 185 -25.24 4.70 -7.71
N SER A 186 -25.03 5.83 -7.01
CA SER A 186 -23.81 6.08 -6.24
C SER A 186 -23.68 5.18 -5.01
N LEU A 187 -22.44 4.86 -4.64
CA LEU A 187 -22.08 4.20 -3.39
C LEU A 187 -21.86 5.18 -2.21
N SER A 188 -22.16 6.46 -2.36
CA SER A 188 -21.94 7.50 -1.34
C SER A 188 -22.62 7.18 0.00
N THR A 189 -23.87 6.71 -0.05
CA THR A 189 -24.64 6.27 1.14
C THR A 189 -24.02 5.04 1.83
N ARG A 190 -23.17 4.29 1.14
CA ARG A 190 -22.47 3.10 1.64
C ARG A 190 -20.99 3.38 1.94
N ASN A 191 -20.55 4.64 1.93
CA ASN A 191 -19.15 5.00 2.18
C ASN A 191 -18.62 4.51 3.54
N SER A 192 -19.46 4.46 4.58
CA SER A 192 -19.07 3.90 5.89
C SER A 192 -18.59 2.43 5.81
N LEU A 193 -19.03 1.69 4.78
CA LEU A 193 -18.65 0.32 4.50
C LEU A 193 -17.59 0.21 3.38
N TYR A 194 -17.78 0.95 2.29
CA TYR A 194 -16.93 0.88 1.07
C TYR A 194 -15.70 1.79 1.12
N CYS A 195 -15.66 2.77 2.03
CA CYS A 195 -14.60 3.77 2.15
C CYS A 195 -14.33 4.46 0.80
N GLU A 196 -13.06 4.66 0.44
CA GLU A 196 -12.63 5.34 -0.79
C GLU A 196 -13.13 4.66 -2.07
N LEU A 197 -13.64 3.43 -2.01
CA LEU A 197 -14.26 2.77 -3.17
C LEU A 197 -15.54 3.47 -3.63
N SER A 198 -16.23 4.24 -2.76
CA SER A 198 -17.36 5.05 -3.22
C SER A 198 -16.90 6.14 -4.20
N ALA A 199 -15.73 6.74 -3.96
CA ALA A 199 -15.08 7.64 -4.91
C ALA A 199 -14.60 6.89 -6.16
N SER A 200 -13.97 5.71 -6.04
CA SER A 200 -13.61 4.89 -7.21
C SER A 200 -14.80 4.56 -8.10
N TYR A 201 -15.97 4.26 -7.51
CA TYR A 201 -17.18 3.98 -8.25
C TYR A 201 -17.66 5.21 -9.02
N TYR A 202 -17.67 6.38 -8.35
CA TYR A 202 -17.98 7.65 -9.02
C TYR A 202 -17.05 7.91 -10.20
N ILE A 203 -15.74 7.75 -10.00
CA ILE A 203 -14.73 7.95 -11.05
C ILE A 203 -15.01 7.03 -12.24
N TRP A 204 -15.32 5.76 -11.99
CA TRP A 204 -15.66 4.80 -13.05
C TRP A 204 -16.90 5.21 -13.86
N LYS A 205 -17.91 5.80 -13.22
CA LYS A 205 -19.15 6.18 -13.90
C LYS A 205 -19.09 7.55 -14.59
N TYR A 206 -18.31 8.49 -14.05
CA TYR A 206 -18.45 9.91 -14.39
C TYR A 206 -17.16 10.59 -14.83
N SER A 207 -15.98 10.03 -14.55
CA SER A 207 -14.71 10.64 -14.99
C SER A 207 -14.56 10.57 -16.50
N ASN A 208 -14.16 11.68 -17.13
CA ASN A 208 -13.88 11.74 -18.56
C ASN A 208 -12.39 11.89 -18.90
N TYR A 209 -11.52 11.97 -17.89
CA TYR A 209 -10.07 12.08 -18.07
C TYR A 209 -9.50 10.81 -18.73
N ARG A 210 -8.54 10.97 -19.63
CA ARG A 210 -7.84 9.86 -20.31
C ARG A 210 -6.88 9.14 -19.36
N ILE A 211 -6.31 9.88 -18.41
CA ILE A 211 -5.57 9.31 -17.28
C ILE A 211 -6.33 9.69 -16.02
N THR A 212 -6.74 8.67 -15.25
CA THR A 212 -7.53 8.81 -14.04
C THR A 212 -7.01 7.90 -12.95
N GLY A 213 -7.46 8.08 -11.72
CA GLY A 213 -6.98 7.27 -10.62
C GLY A 213 -7.54 7.70 -9.28
N LEU A 214 -7.10 7.02 -8.25
CA LEU A 214 -7.50 7.28 -6.87
C LEU A 214 -6.27 7.40 -5.98
N PHE A 215 -6.25 8.47 -5.18
CA PHE A 215 -5.39 8.68 -4.03
C PHE A 215 -6.21 8.80 -2.75
N HIS A 216 -5.55 8.64 -1.62
CA HIS A 216 -6.11 8.89 -0.30
C HIS A 216 -5.65 10.27 0.20
N TYR A 217 -6.41 10.91 1.09
CA TYR A 217 -6.05 12.24 1.61
C TYR A 217 -4.65 12.30 2.27
N ARG A 218 -4.18 11.19 2.86
CA ARG A 218 -2.85 11.06 3.49
C ARG A 218 -1.81 10.34 2.64
N ARG A 219 -2.18 9.78 1.48
CA ARG A 219 -1.27 8.93 0.70
C ARG A 219 -1.46 9.20 -0.78
N ILE A 220 -0.37 9.58 -1.43
CA ILE A 220 -0.31 9.81 -2.87
C ILE A 220 0.88 9.04 -3.46
N LEU A 221 0.90 8.89 -4.78
CA LEU A 221 2.08 8.41 -5.49
C LEU A 221 2.94 9.62 -5.91
N ASN A 222 4.26 9.51 -5.71
CA ASN A 222 5.25 10.50 -6.14
C ASN A 222 5.43 10.39 -7.65
N VAL A 223 4.60 11.13 -8.39
CA VAL A 223 4.61 11.14 -9.85
C VAL A 223 4.60 12.58 -10.32
N THR A 224 5.51 12.92 -11.22
CA THR A 224 5.56 14.24 -11.86
C THR A 224 4.59 14.33 -13.02
N GLU A 225 4.21 15.56 -13.39
CA GLU A 225 3.41 15.80 -14.60
C GLU A 225 4.09 15.23 -15.86
N GLU A 226 5.41 15.32 -15.93
CA GLU A 226 6.21 14.75 -17.01
C GLU A 226 6.07 13.21 -17.09
N GLN A 227 6.10 12.53 -15.95
CA GLN A 227 5.90 11.07 -15.89
C GLN A 227 4.47 10.64 -16.23
N LEU A 228 3.46 11.45 -15.94
CA LEU A 228 2.07 11.17 -16.35
C LEU A 228 1.96 11.14 -17.88
N HIS A 229 2.61 12.06 -18.58
CA HIS A 229 2.64 12.03 -20.05
C HIS A 229 3.33 10.78 -20.63
N LEU A 230 4.28 10.19 -19.89
CA LEU A 230 4.91 8.93 -20.30
C LEU A 230 3.92 7.77 -20.33
N MET A 231 2.80 7.84 -19.62
CA MET A 231 1.82 6.74 -19.65
C MET A 231 1.29 6.49 -21.05
N GLU A 232 0.96 7.55 -21.78
CA GLU A 232 0.55 7.42 -23.18
C GLU A 232 1.75 7.10 -24.08
N ALA A 233 2.83 7.87 -23.97
CA ALA A 233 3.96 7.78 -24.91
C ALA A 233 4.79 6.49 -24.78
N LYS A 234 4.91 5.94 -23.57
CA LYS A 234 5.73 4.76 -23.24
C LYS A 234 4.91 3.52 -22.95
N LYS A 235 3.60 3.56 -23.20
CA LYS A 235 2.67 2.45 -22.96
C LYS A 235 2.72 1.98 -21.51
N ILE A 236 2.75 2.89 -20.54
CA ILE A 236 2.49 2.53 -19.14
C ILE A 236 0.97 2.55 -18.98
N ASP A 237 0.41 1.39 -18.65
CA ASP A 237 -1.04 1.21 -18.56
C ASP A 237 -1.55 1.65 -17.17
N VAL A 238 -0.76 1.38 -16.13
CA VAL A 238 -1.07 1.70 -14.73
C VAL A 238 0.20 1.91 -13.91
N ILE A 239 0.12 2.83 -12.95
CA ILE A 239 1.11 3.09 -11.91
C ILE A 239 0.48 2.69 -10.56
N LEU A 240 1.16 1.81 -9.84
CA LEU A 240 0.78 1.33 -8.51
C LEU A 240 1.84 1.72 -7.46
N PRO A 241 1.52 1.72 -6.15
CA PRO A 241 2.56 1.67 -5.14
C PRO A 241 3.35 0.36 -5.25
N LEU A 242 4.56 0.30 -4.68
CA LEU A 242 5.24 -0.98 -4.50
C LEU A 242 4.36 -1.95 -3.70
N PRO A 243 4.26 -3.23 -4.11
CA PRO A 243 3.58 -4.23 -3.30
C PRO A 243 4.36 -4.45 -2.00
N PHE A 244 3.64 -4.67 -0.90
CA PHE A 244 4.28 -5.12 0.32
C PHE A 244 4.76 -6.56 0.18
N VAL A 245 5.79 -6.90 0.97
CA VAL A 245 6.22 -8.26 1.18
C VAL A 245 5.61 -8.76 2.50
N CYS A 246 4.70 -9.72 2.40
CA CYS A 246 3.86 -10.19 3.49
C CYS A 246 4.42 -11.45 4.16
N TYR A 247 4.04 -11.66 5.43
CA TYR A 247 4.40 -12.83 6.22
C TYR A 247 3.16 -13.41 6.93
N PRO A 248 2.95 -14.75 6.93
CA PRO A 248 3.67 -15.76 6.13
C PRO A 248 3.53 -15.57 4.61
N ASP A 249 2.44 -14.95 4.17
CA ASP A 249 2.12 -14.56 2.80
C ASP A 249 1.04 -13.46 2.83
N ALA A 250 0.46 -13.10 1.68
CA ALA A 250 -0.59 -12.09 1.57
C ALA A 250 -1.81 -12.40 2.46
N SER A 251 -2.16 -13.67 2.67
CA SER A 251 -3.25 -14.09 3.56
C SER A 251 -2.99 -13.78 5.03
N GLY A 252 -1.74 -13.88 5.45
CA GLY A 252 -1.29 -13.40 6.76
C GLY A 252 -1.52 -11.90 6.95
N GLN A 253 -1.46 -11.11 5.88
CA GLN A 253 -1.67 -9.67 5.94
C GLN A 253 -3.15 -9.31 5.91
N TYR A 254 -3.93 -9.80 4.95
CA TYR A 254 -5.36 -9.46 4.89
C TYR A 254 -6.18 -10.12 5.99
N GLY A 255 -5.76 -11.27 6.52
CA GLY A 255 -6.37 -11.89 7.70
C GLY A 255 -6.23 -11.09 8.99
N ARG A 256 -5.37 -10.06 9.04
CA ARG A 256 -5.28 -9.13 10.19
C ARG A 256 -6.46 -8.17 10.27
N TYR A 257 -7.14 -7.94 9.16
CA TYR A 257 -8.19 -6.93 9.06
C TYR A 257 -9.49 -7.43 8.40
N LEU A 258 -9.53 -8.68 7.95
CA LEU A 258 -10.74 -9.36 7.50
C LEU A 258 -11.08 -10.52 8.43
N MET A 259 -12.38 -10.75 8.65
CA MET A 259 -12.84 -11.94 9.35
C MET A 259 -12.70 -13.17 8.44
N PRO A 260 -12.38 -14.36 8.99
CA PRO A 260 -12.32 -15.59 8.20
C PRO A 260 -13.58 -15.85 7.37
N GLU A 261 -14.75 -15.52 7.90
CA GLU A 261 -16.04 -15.68 7.23
C GLU A 261 -16.18 -14.73 6.01
N ASP A 262 -15.69 -13.49 6.11
CA ASP A 262 -15.69 -12.56 4.97
C ASP A 262 -14.73 -13.04 3.86
N ILE A 263 -13.58 -13.61 4.25
CA ILE A 263 -12.60 -14.18 3.32
C ILE A 263 -13.20 -15.41 2.61
N TYR A 264 -13.92 -16.26 3.34
CA TYR A 264 -14.60 -17.43 2.80
C TYR A 264 -15.65 -17.02 1.75
N VAL A 265 -16.51 -16.04 2.07
CA VAL A 265 -17.50 -15.52 1.10
C VAL A 265 -16.81 -14.93 -0.13
N MET A 266 -15.69 -14.19 0.06
CA MET A 266 -14.89 -13.68 -1.06
C MET A 266 -14.40 -14.82 -1.97
N HIS A 267 -13.89 -15.91 -1.40
CA HIS A 267 -13.41 -17.07 -2.17
C HIS A 267 -14.55 -17.78 -2.90
N GLU A 268 -15.71 -18.00 -2.25
CA GLU A 268 -16.88 -18.60 -2.91
C GLU A 268 -17.35 -17.78 -4.12
N VAL A 269 -17.40 -16.45 -3.99
CA VAL A 269 -17.82 -15.59 -5.10
C VAL A 269 -16.76 -15.58 -6.21
N LEU A 270 -15.47 -15.56 -5.88
CA LEU A 270 -14.40 -15.69 -6.87
C LEU A 270 -14.52 -17.02 -7.65
N GLN A 271 -14.83 -18.12 -6.96
CA GLN A 271 -15.02 -19.42 -7.59
C GLN A 271 -16.19 -19.43 -8.58
N GLU A 272 -17.25 -18.69 -8.31
CA GLU A 272 -18.40 -18.56 -9.23
C GLU A 272 -18.11 -17.66 -10.43
N PHE A 273 -17.36 -16.57 -10.24
CA PHE A 273 -17.10 -15.56 -11.27
C PHE A 273 -15.90 -15.91 -12.16
N GLU A 274 -14.91 -16.62 -11.62
CA GLU A 274 -13.59 -16.81 -12.22
C GLU A 274 -13.10 -18.27 -12.07
N ILE A 275 -14.02 -19.24 -12.21
CA ILE A 275 -13.73 -20.67 -11.98
C ILE A 275 -12.45 -21.15 -12.69
N ASP A 276 -12.26 -20.74 -13.95
CA ASP A 276 -11.11 -21.16 -14.77
C ASP A 276 -9.78 -20.56 -14.27
N LYS A 277 -9.82 -19.45 -13.53
CA LYS A 277 -8.64 -18.77 -12.98
C LYS A 277 -8.38 -19.12 -11.51
N MET A 278 -9.23 -19.92 -10.86
CA MET A 278 -9.11 -20.23 -9.43
C MET A 278 -7.73 -20.76 -9.02
N PRO A 279 -7.07 -21.68 -9.75
CA PRO A 279 -5.72 -22.11 -9.39
C PRO A 279 -4.70 -20.97 -9.35
N GLU A 280 -4.83 -19.98 -10.24
CA GLU A 280 -3.96 -18.80 -10.22
C GLU A 280 -4.37 -17.79 -9.13
N ILE A 281 -5.66 -17.60 -8.91
CA ILE A 281 -6.20 -16.76 -7.83
C ILE A 281 -5.66 -17.23 -6.48
N GLU A 282 -5.76 -18.53 -6.18
CA GLU A 282 -5.27 -19.10 -4.93
C GLU A 282 -3.76 -18.91 -4.77
N ARG A 283 -3.00 -19.15 -5.85
CA ARG A 283 -1.55 -18.90 -5.89
C ARG A 283 -1.21 -17.43 -5.60
N ILE A 284 -2.01 -16.48 -6.07
CA ILE A 284 -1.80 -15.05 -5.84
C ILE A 284 -2.16 -14.66 -4.41
N LEU A 285 -3.31 -15.10 -3.91
CA LEU A 285 -3.78 -14.81 -2.55
C LEU A 285 -2.88 -15.41 -1.46
N GLN A 286 -2.12 -16.46 -1.78
CA GLN A 286 -1.09 -17.07 -0.93
C GLN A 286 0.34 -16.69 -1.35
N SER A 287 0.50 -15.70 -2.24
CA SER A 287 1.83 -15.22 -2.62
C SER A 287 2.41 -14.28 -1.57
N PRO A 288 3.73 -14.03 -1.57
CA PRO A 288 4.34 -13.09 -0.63
C PRO A 288 4.00 -11.62 -0.88
N TYR A 289 3.20 -11.28 -1.91
CA TYR A 289 3.03 -9.90 -2.36
C TYR A 289 1.58 -9.46 -2.28
N LEU A 290 1.38 -8.23 -1.80
CA LEU A 290 0.06 -7.59 -1.76
C LEU A 290 0.23 -6.10 -2.09
N TYR A 291 -0.44 -5.63 -3.14
CA TYR A 291 -0.67 -4.19 -3.31
C TYR A 291 -1.66 -3.76 -2.24
N ASN A 292 -1.13 -3.19 -1.16
CA ASN A 292 -1.96 -2.60 -0.13
C ASN A 292 -2.52 -1.29 -0.64
N TYR A 293 -3.66 -0.85 -0.09
CA TYR A 293 -4.45 0.27 -0.62
C TYR A 293 -5.12 -0.03 -1.98
N ASN A 294 -6.15 0.73 -2.28
CA ASN A 294 -6.82 0.79 -3.57
C ASN A 294 -6.39 2.05 -4.36
N MET A 295 -5.11 2.43 -4.24
CA MET A 295 -4.55 3.60 -4.93
C MET A 295 -3.86 3.21 -6.23
N LEU A 296 -4.12 3.99 -7.27
CA LEU A 296 -3.55 3.79 -8.59
C LEU A 296 -3.67 5.06 -9.43
N ILE A 297 -2.81 5.17 -10.44
CA ILE A 297 -2.99 6.04 -11.60
C ILE A 297 -3.05 5.15 -12.83
N ALA A 298 -4.06 5.26 -13.67
CA ALA A 298 -4.25 4.38 -14.82
C ALA A 298 -4.76 5.14 -16.03
N ARG A 299 -4.48 4.61 -17.22
CA ARG A 299 -5.24 5.02 -18.41
C ARG A 299 -6.71 4.62 -18.21
N ARG A 300 -7.63 5.42 -18.73
CA ARG A 300 -9.07 5.28 -18.46
C ARG A 300 -9.59 3.89 -18.76
N GLU A 301 -9.21 3.31 -19.88
CA GLU A 301 -9.64 1.96 -20.27
C GLU A 301 -9.16 0.88 -19.30
N VAL A 302 -7.97 1.05 -18.71
CA VAL A 302 -7.42 0.12 -17.71
C VAL A 302 -8.17 0.28 -16.39
N PHE A 303 -8.43 1.52 -15.97
CA PHE A 303 -9.23 1.82 -14.78
C PHE A 303 -10.67 1.27 -14.93
N TYR A 304 -11.25 1.40 -16.12
CA TYR A 304 -12.61 0.96 -16.40
C TYR A 304 -12.71 -0.56 -16.46
N ASP A 305 -11.74 -1.24 -17.07
CA ASP A 305 -11.66 -2.70 -17.07
C ASP A 305 -11.54 -3.23 -15.62
N TYR A 306 -10.63 -2.66 -14.84
CA TYR A 306 -10.49 -2.92 -13.41
C TYR A 306 -11.81 -2.75 -12.64
N CYS A 307 -12.46 -1.60 -12.75
CA CYS A 307 -13.70 -1.33 -12.04
C CYS A 307 -14.86 -2.23 -12.50
N SER A 308 -14.92 -2.54 -13.80
CA SER A 308 -15.94 -3.44 -14.35
C SER A 308 -15.79 -4.88 -13.88
N TRP A 309 -14.57 -5.30 -13.55
CA TRP A 309 -14.29 -6.59 -12.93
C TRP A 309 -14.57 -6.56 -11.41
N MET A 310 -14.05 -5.55 -10.72
CA MET A 310 -14.03 -5.51 -9.25
C MET A 310 -15.40 -5.21 -8.63
N PHE A 311 -16.16 -4.24 -9.15
CA PHE A 311 -17.40 -3.80 -8.49
C PHE A 311 -18.54 -4.84 -8.49
N PRO A 312 -18.85 -5.53 -9.60
CA PRO A 312 -19.88 -6.58 -9.59
C PRO A 312 -19.54 -7.72 -8.63
N LEU A 313 -18.26 -8.09 -8.57
CA LEU A 313 -17.76 -9.12 -7.67
C LEU A 313 -17.87 -8.68 -6.21
N LEU A 314 -17.43 -7.45 -5.90
CA LEU A 314 -17.52 -6.88 -4.55
C LEU A 314 -18.98 -6.72 -4.09
N GLU A 315 -19.87 -6.26 -4.95
CA GLU A 315 -21.30 -6.16 -4.66
C GLU A 315 -21.89 -7.51 -4.28
N LYS A 316 -21.59 -8.57 -5.05
CA LYS A 316 -22.04 -9.93 -4.75
C LYS A 316 -21.49 -10.45 -3.42
N ILE A 317 -20.23 -10.17 -3.10
CA ILE A 317 -19.62 -10.54 -1.81
C ILE A 317 -20.35 -9.83 -0.67
N VAL A 318 -20.50 -8.51 -0.78
CA VAL A 318 -21.15 -7.71 0.27
C VAL A 318 -22.60 -8.16 0.47
N ASP A 319 -23.35 -8.43 -0.60
CA ASP A 319 -24.72 -8.93 -0.50
C ASP A 319 -24.83 -10.29 0.21
N ARG A 320 -23.82 -11.16 0.07
CA ARG A 320 -23.76 -12.43 0.82
C ARG A 320 -23.40 -12.21 2.27
N CYS A 321 -22.34 -11.44 2.54
CA CYS A 321 -21.95 -11.06 3.88
C CYS A 321 -23.16 -10.46 4.63
N GLU A 322 -23.87 -9.49 4.05
CA GLU A 322 -25.01 -8.81 4.68
C GLU A 322 -26.20 -9.75 4.98
N LYS A 323 -26.37 -10.86 4.25
CA LYS A 323 -27.40 -11.88 4.55
C LYS A 323 -27.05 -12.74 5.76
N GLU A 324 -25.77 -12.85 6.11
CA GLU A 324 -25.32 -13.59 7.29
C GLU A 324 -25.61 -12.79 8.57
N LYS A 325 -26.34 -13.41 9.50
CA LYS A 325 -26.64 -12.84 10.82
C LYS A 325 -25.47 -13.04 11.78
N ARG A 326 -24.39 -12.30 11.55
CA ARG A 326 -23.22 -12.21 12.44
C ARG A 326 -22.69 -10.78 12.53
N GLU A 327 -21.91 -10.56 13.58
CA GLU A 327 -21.11 -9.34 13.71
C GLU A 327 -20.03 -9.29 12.62
N LYS A 328 -19.77 -8.08 12.12
CA LYS A 328 -18.82 -7.82 11.04
C LYS A 328 -17.89 -6.70 11.45
N LEU A 329 -16.65 -6.76 10.97
CA LEU A 329 -15.73 -5.65 11.17
C LEU A 329 -16.20 -4.43 10.36
N PRO A 330 -16.05 -3.21 10.89
CA PRO A 330 -16.34 -2.01 10.12
C PRO A 330 -15.43 -1.96 8.88
N ARG A 331 -15.95 -1.41 7.78
CA ARG A 331 -15.21 -1.18 6.53
C ARG A 331 -14.71 -2.46 5.83
N TYR A 332 -15.29 -3.63 6.13
CA TYR A 332 -14.84 -4.89 5.54
C TYR A 332 -14.92 -4.88 4.01
N ALA A 333 -15.92 -4.23 3.40
CA ALA A 333 -16.01 -4.12 1.94
C ALA A 333 -14.84 -3.32 1.34
N GLY A 334 -14.47 -2.18 1.97
CA GLY A 334 -13.28 -1.43 1.59
C GLY A 334 -12.00 -2.27 1.63
N ARG A 335 -11.85 -3.06 2.70
CA ARG A 335 -10.70 -3.97 2.89
C ARG A 335 -10.67 -5.12 1.89
N ILE A 336 -11.82 -5.71 1.57
CA ILE A 336 -11.93 -6.71 0.48
C ILE A 336 -11.55 -6.06 -0.85
N GLY A 337 -11.99 -4.82 -1.11
CA GLY A 337 -11.62 -4.09 -2.32
C GLY A 337 -10.10 -3.85 -2.44
N GLU A 338 -9.37 -3.65 -1.35
CA GLU A 338 -7.89 -3.63 -1.40
C GLU A 338 -7.32 -4.97 -1.88
N VAL A 339 -7.82 -6.10 -1.34
CA VAL A 339 -7.40 -7.44 -1.77
C VAL A 339 -7.73 -7.68 -3.25
N LEU A 340 -8.94 -7.30 -3.68
CA LEU A 340 -9.38 -7.43 -5.07
C LEU A 340 -8.58 -6.52 -6.02
N THR A 341 -8.19 -5.32 -5.58
CA THR A 341 -7.28 -4.45 -6.34
C THR A 341 -5.98 -5.17 -6.63
N SER A 342 -5.36 -5.72 -5.58
CA SER A 342 -4.10 -6.47 -5.72
C SER A 342 -4.27 -7.69 -6.62
N LEU A 343 -5.35 -8.46 -6.42
CA LEU A 343 -5.63 -9.67 -7.19
C LEU A 343 -5.79 -9.36 -8.68
N TYR A 344 -6.59 -8.35 -9.04
CA TYR A 344 -6.81 -7.96 -10.43
C TYR A 344 -5.51 -7.64 -11.16
N PHE A 345 -4.66 -6.77 -10.60
CA PHE A 345 -3.43 -6.38 -11.28
C PHE A 345 -2.39 -7.50 -11.31
N MET A 346 -2.40 -8.41 -10.34
CA MET A 346 -1.51 -9.57 -10.34
C MET A 346 -1.93 -10.65 -11.34
N LEU A 347 -3.24 -10.87 -11.53
CA LEU A 347 -3.77 -11.75 -12.58
C LEU A 347 -3.45 -11.19 -13.96
N ASN A 348 -3.62 -9.87 -14.14
CA ASN A 348 -3.47 -9.21 -15.43
C ASN A 348 -2.06 -8.64 -15.66
N LYS A 349 -1.04 -9.11 -14.93
CA LYS A 349 0.34 -8.62 -15.03
C LYS A 349 1.01 -8.81 -16.39
N GLN A 350 0.48 -9.69 -17.23
CA GLN A 350 0.94 -9.91 -18.62
C GLN A 350 0.14 -9.08 -19.62
N GLN A 351 -1.07 -8.67 -19.26
CA GLN A 351 -1.95 -7.83 -20.08
C GLN A 351 -1.57 -6.36 -19.93
N TRP A 352 -1.24 -5.92 -18.72
CA TRP A 352 -0.94 -4.53 -18.41
C TRP A 352 0.55 -4.28 -18.15
N ASN A 353 1.07 -3.21 -18.73
CA ASN A 353 2.37 -2.64 -18.43
C ASN A 353 2.28 -1.83 -17.13
N ILE A 354 2.57 -2.51 -16.03
CA ILE A 354 2.54 -1.94 -14.68
C ILE A 354 3.89 -1.28 -14.38
N ALA A 355 3.84 0.01 -14.01
CA ALA A 355 4.95 0.71 -13.37
C ALA A 355 4.66 0.93 -11.88
N HIS A 356 5.69 1.18 -11.09
CA HIS A 356 5.56 1.43 -9.67
C HIS A 356 6.16 2.78 -9.29
N ALA A 357 5.54 3.45 -8.33
CA ALA A 357 6.02 4.73 -7.82
C ALA A 357 6.13 4.72 -6.30
N GLU A 358 6.93 5.64 -5.78
CA GLU A 358 7.01 5.91 -4.36
C GLU A 358 5.67 6.36 -3.81
N LYS A 359 5.31 5.86 -2.63
CA LYS A 359 4.15 6.31 -1.89
C LYS A 359 4.58 7.38 -0.89
N ILE A 360 4.06 8.59 -1.04
CA ILE A 360 4.28 9.67 -0.08
C ILE A 360 3.23 9.59 1.02
N TRP A 361 3.68 9.57 2.27
CA TRP A 361 2.82 9.71 3.43
C TRP A 361 2.75 11.18 3.87
N ARG A 362 1.55 11.73 3.95
CA ARG A 362 1.31 13.09 4.45
C ARG A 362 0.94 13.07 5.93
N ILE A 363 1.83 13.61 6.75
CA ILE A 363 1.71 13.65 8.22
C ILE A 363 0.87 14.86 8.64
#